data_AF-A0A183IR51-F1
#
_entry.id   AF-A0A183IR51-F1
#
_cell.length_a   1.000
_cell.length_b   1.000
_cell.length_c   1.000
_cell.angle_alpha   90.00
_cell.angle_beta   90.00
_cell.angle_gamma   90.00
#
_symmetry.space_group_name_H-M   'P 1'
#
loop_
_entity.id
_entity.type
_entity.pdbx_description
1 polymer ?
#
loop_
_entity_poly.entity_id
_entity_poly.type
_entity_poly.pdbx_seq_one_letter_code
_entity_poly.pdbx_strand_id
1 'polypeptide(L)'
;MIGVYRIPGNTAAVHSLSAKANEGFETIDFTDIRWRDVNVVSSLLKAFFRNLPEPLLTNELYFHFIEASRLENADEKLSKLTQLVRSFFNVVVNSSAYSRTIESS
;
A
#
# COMPACT_ATOMS: atom_id res chain seq x y z
N MET A 1 -4.26 -17.10 -19.01
CA MET A 1 -3.66 -15.90 -18.37
C MET A 1 -3.46 -16.18 -16.90
N ILE A 2 -2.21 -16.12 -16.42
CA ILE A 2 -1.84 -16.29 -15.02
C ILE A 2 -2.23 -14.99 -14.29
N GLY A 3 -3.05 -15.09 -13.24
CA GLY A 3 -3.61 -13.92 -12.56
C GLY A 3 -2.59 -13.24 -11.66
N VAL A 4 -2.07 -12.09 -12.09
CA VAL A 4 -1.28 -11.19 -11.26
C VAL A 4 -2.10 -10.84 -10.02
N TYR A 5 -1.48 -10.82 -8.84
CA TYR A 5 -2.14 -10.68 -7.53
C TYR A 5 -3.01 -11.85 -7.04
N ARG A 6 -3.25 -12.92 -7.81
CA ARG A 6 -3.89 -14.13 -7.26
C ARG A 6 -2.87 -15.17 -6.82
N ILE A 7 -1.80 -15.32 -7.58
CA ILE A 7 -0.77 -16.31 -7.30
C ILE A 7 0.27 -15.72 -6.34
N PRO A 8 0.64 -16.42 -5.26
CA PRO A 8 1.71 -15.98 -4.39
C PRO A 8 3.06 -16.15 -5.10
N GLY A 9 3.89 -15.12 -5.07
CA GLY A 9 5.31 -15.24 -5.43
C GLY A 9 6.10 -16.09 -4.46
N ASN A 10 7.30 -16.50 -4.87
CA ASN A 10 8.21 -17.29 -4.03
C ASN A 10 8.50 -16.57 -2.71
N THR A 11 8.12 -17.21 -1.59
CA THR A 11 8.23 -16.66 -0.23
C THR A 11 9.65 -16.21 0.12
N ALA A 12 10.69 -17.00 -0.23
CA ALA A 12 12.07 -16.66 0.07
C ALA A 12 12.54 -15.42 -0.72
N ALA A 13 12.14 -15.30 -1.98
CA ALA A 13 12.39 -14.11 -2.78
C ALA A 13 11.66 -12.90 -2.20
N VAL A 14 10.39 -13.02 -1.82
CA VAL A 14 9.61 -11.94 -1.20
C VAL A 14 10.26 -11.44 0.08
N HIS A 15 10.69 -12.34 0.98
CA HIS A 15 11.38 -11.94 2.20
C HIS A 15 12.71 -11.24 1.93
N SER A 16 13.50 -11.76 0.99
CA SER A 16 14.79 -11.16 0.62
C SER A 16 14.61 -9.76 0.01
N LEU A 17 13.62 -9.57 -0.86
CA LEU A 17 13.33 -8.24 -1.43
C LEU A 17 12.80 -7.28 -0.37
N SER A 18 11.94 -7.76 0.54
CA SER A 18 11.42 -6.94 1.63
C SER A 18 12.52 -6.45 2.56
N ALA A 19 13.50 -7.29 2.90
CA ALA A 19 14.63 -6.90 3.73
C ALA A 19 15.46 -5.79 3.05
N LYS A 20 15.80 -5.99 1.76
CA LYS A 20 16.52 -4.98 0.97
C LYS A 20 15.74 -3.66 0.85
N ALA A 21 14.43 -3.74 0.59
CA ALA A 21 13.58 -2.56 0.51
C ALA A 21 13.52 -1.77 1.83
N ASN A 22 13.59 -2.47 2.97
CA ASN A 22 13.66 -1.84 4.30
C ASN A 22 15.03 -1.19 4.58
N GLU A 23 16.12 -1.71 4.00
CA GLU A 23 17.47 -1.15 4.12
C GLU A 23 17.66 0.10 3.21
N GLY A 24 16.88 0.18 2.13
CA GLY A 24 16.84 1.33 1.22
C GLY A 24 16.88 0.92 -0.25
N PHE A 25 16.25 1.71 -1.12
CA PHE A 25 16.14 1.40 -2.55
C PHE A 25 17.49 1.27 -3.25
N GLU A 26 18.52 1.97 -2.75
CA GLU A 26 19.90 1.91 -3.26
C GLU A 26 20.51 0.49 -3.18
N THR A 27 20.01 -0.35 -2.26
CA THR A 27 20.54 -1.70 -1.99
C THR A 27 19.94 -2.78 -2.92
N ILE A 28 18.92 -2.41 -3.70
CA ILE A 28 18.20 -3.33 -4.57
C ILE A 28 18.92 -3.40 -5.92
N ASP A 29 19.51 -4.56 -6.18
CA ASP A 29 19.96 -4.92 -7.52
C ASP A 29 18.75 -5.32 -8.39
N PHE A 30 18.29 -4.40 -9.24
CA PHE A 30 17.17 -4.62 -10.17
C PHE A 30 17.50 -5.59 -11.31
N THR A 31 18.76 -5.99 -11.49
CA THR A 31 19.14 -6.96 -12.53
C THR A 31 18.89 -8.41 -12.11
N ASP A 32 18.74 -8.66 -10.81
CA ASP A 32 18.48 -9.96 -10.21
C ASP A 32 17.21 -10.60 -10.77
N ILE A 33 17.34 -11.84 -11.26
CA ILE A 33 16.26 -12.60 -11.88
C ILE A 33 15.09 -12.87 -10.92
N ARG A 34 15.34 -12.92 -9.60
CA ARG A 34 14.32 -13.16 -8.58
C ARG A 34 13.23 -12.10 -8.59
N TRP A 35 13.56 -10.85 -8.95
CA TRP A 35 12.62 -9.73 -8.99
C TRP A 35 11.83 -9.65 -10.29
N ARG A 36 12.25 -10.39 -11.33
CA ARG A 36 11.55 -10.43 -12.62
C ARG A 36 10.23 -11.22 -12.56
N ASP A 37 10.03 -12.03 -11.52
CA ASP A 37 8.75 -12.67 -11.26
C ASP A 37 7.74 -11.64 -10.72
N VAL A 38 6.75 -11.33 -11.54
CA VAL A 38 5.66 -10.40 -11.19
C VAL A 38 4.93 -10.82 -9.91
N ASN A 39 4.89 -12.11 -9.59
CA ASN A 39 4.25 -12.61 -8.37
C ASN A 39 5.07 -12.28 -7.13
N VAL A 40 6.40 -12.20 -7.24
CA VAL A 40 7.29 -11.77 -6.14
C VAL A 40 7.07 -10.29 -5.83
N VAL A 41 7.07 -9.44 -6.86
CA VAL A 41 6.82 -7.99 -6.71
C VAL A 41 5.40 -7.74 -6.19
N SER A 42 4.40 -8.46 -6.72
CA SER A 42 3.01 -8.35 -6.27
C SER A 42 2.84 -8.81 -4.82
N SER A 43 3.49 -9.91 -4.41
CA SER A 43 3.45 -10.39 -3.03
C SER A 43 4.13 -9.42 -2.06
N LEU A 44 5.25 -8.81 -2.46
CA LEU A 44 5.89 -7.76 -1.67
C LEU A 44 4.95 -6.57 -1.47
N LEU A 45 4.34 -6.07 -2.54
CA LEU A 45 3.42 -4.93 -2.47
C LEU A 45 2.24 -5.20 -1.52
N LYS A 46 1.67 -6.42 -1.58
CA LYS A 46 0.63 -6.83 -0.61
C LYS A 46 1.15 -6.88 0.82
N ALA A 47 2.37 -7.41 1.02
CA ALA A 47 2.97 -7.50 2.34
C ALA A 47 3.23 -6.11 2.93
N PHE A 48 3.71 -5.17 2.11
CA PHE A 48 3.88 -3.76 2.50
C PHE A 48 2.59 -3.17 3.04
N PHE A 49 1.50 -3.23 2.26
CA PHE A 49 0.20 -2.69 2.69
C PHE A 49 -0.37 -3.36 3.95
N ARG A 50 -0.12 -4.66 4.13
CA ARG A 50 -0.55 -5.40 5.33
C ARG A 50 0.24 -5.02 6.57
N ASN A 51 1.52 -4.67 6.41
CA ASN A 51 2.43 -4.37 7.51
C ASN A 51 2.43 -2.88 7.88
N LEU A 52 1.61 -2.05 7.23
CA LEU A 52 1.45 -0.65 7.63
C LEU A 52 0.92 -0.56 9.07
N PRO A 53 1.42 0.38 9.88
CA PRO A 53 0.96 0.56 11.27
C PRO A 53 -0.53 0.95 11.33
N GLU A 54 -1.04 1.60 10.29
CA GLU A 54 -2.46 1.84 10.08
C GLU A 54 -2.92 1.20 8.76
N PRO A 55 -4.06 0.49 8.73
CA PRO A 55 -4.58 -0.10 7.49
C PRO A 55 -4.81 0.97 6.41
N LEU A 56 -4.63 0.59 5.14
CA LEU A 56 -4.89 1.45 3.97
C LEU A 56 -6.28 2.11 4.01
N LEU A 57 -7.27 1.39 4.54
CA LEU A 57 -8.57 1.97 4.88
C LEU A 57 -8.49 2.30 6.37
N THR A 58 -7.93 3.47 6.68
CA THR A 58 -7.82 3.99 8.05
C THR A 58 -9.12 3.75 8.81
N ASN A 59 -9.05 3.38 10.09
CA ASN A 59 -10.23 3.03 10.88
C ASN A 59 -11.31 4.13 10.86
N GLU A 60 -10.89 5.40 10.76
CA GLU A 60 -11.76 6.58 10.67
C GLU A 60 -12.53 6.66 9.34
N LEU A 61 -11.88 6.30 8.23
CA LEU A 61 -12.50 6.32 6.89
C LEU A 61 -13.23 5.01 6.56
N TYR A 62 -12.99 3.93 7.32
CA TYR A 62 -13.57 2.61 7.04
C TYR A 62 -15.09 2.66 6.91
N PHE A 63 -15.78 3.29 7.87
CA PHE A 63 -17.24 3.45 7.81
C PHE A 63 -17.68 4.26 6.58
N HIS A 64 -16.93 5.28 6.21
CA HIS A 64 -17.23 6.10 5.03
C HIS A 64 -17.12 5.29 3.72
N PHE A 65 -16.17 4.36 3.63
CA PHE A 65 -16.04 3.44 2.50
C PHE A 65 -17.22 2.45 2.43
N ILE A 66 -17.68 1.93 3.57
CA ILE A 66 -18.85 1.04 3.61
C ILE A 66 -20.10 1.77 3.13
N GLU A 67 -20.36 2.98 3.64
CA GLU A 67 -21.52 3.77 3.21
C GLU A 67 -21.45 4.13 1.72
N ALA A 68 -20.28 4.53 1.23
CA ALA A 68 -20.09 4.79 -0.22
C ALA A 68 -20.35 3.53 -1.06
N SER A 69 -20.00 2.33 -0.56
CA SER A 69 -20.22 1.07 -1.29
C SER A 69 -21.69 0.70 -1.46
N ARG A 70 -22.56 1.21 -0.57
CA ARG A 70 -24.01 0.98 -0.56
C ARG A 70 -24.80 1.91 -1.49
N LEU A 71 -24.18 2.96 -2.02
CA LEU A 71 -24.83 3.85 -2.99
C LEU A 71 -25.29 3.04 -4.23
N GLU A 72 -26.52 3.25 -4.68
CA GLU A 72 -27.04 2.56 -5.87
C GLU A 72 -26.57 3.22 -7.16
N ASN A 73 -26.43 4.54 -7.15
CA ASN A 73 -25.92 5.31 -8.28
C ASN A 73 -24.41 5.10 -8.45
N ALA A 74 -24.00 4.62 -9.62
CA ALA A 74 -22.61 4.30 -9.93
C ALA A 74 -21.71 5.55 -9.99
N ASP A 75 -22.21 6.66 -10.51
CA ASP A 75 -21.45 7.92 -10.62
C ASP A 75 -21.24 8.56 -9.25
N GLU A 76 -22.27 8.56 -8.41
CA GLU A 76 -22.20 9.05 -7.04
C GLU A 76 -21.26 8.19 -6.19
N LYS A 77 -21.34 6.86 -6.34
CA LYS A 77 -20.42 5.90 -5.72
C LYS A 77 -18.97 6.16 -6.12
N LEU A 78 -18.71 6.31 -7.42
CA LEU A 78 -17.37 6.56 -7.94
C LEU A 78 -16.81 7.90 -7.42
N SER A 79 -17.63 8.94 -7.44
CA SER A 79 -17.27 10.26 -6.92
C SER A 79 -16.90 10.19 -5.44
N LYS A 80 -17.74 9.53 -4.62
CA LYS A 80 -17.52 9.39 -3.18
C LYS A 80 -16.26 8.56 -2.87
N LEU A 81 -16.08 7.43 -3.54
CA LEU A 81 -14.88 6.59 -3.38
C LEU A 81 -13.61 7.34 -3.78
N THR A 82 -13.64 8.08 -4.89
CA THR A 82 -12.50 8.89 -5.35
C THR A 82 -12.14 9.98 -4.33
N GLN A 83 -13.14 10.63 -3.74
CA GLN A 83 -12.93 11.62 -2.69
C GLN A 83 -12.30 11.00 -1.43
N LEU A 84 -12.77 9.83 -1.01
CA LEU A 84 -12.22 9.12 0.15
C LEU A 84 -10.77 8.66 -0.07
N VAL A 85 -10.45 8.15 -1.26
CA VAL A 85 -9.07 7.77 -1.63
C VAL A 85 -8.15 8.99 -1.61
N ARG A 86 -8.60 10.15 -2.12
CA ARG A 86 -7.81 11.39 -2.05
C ARG A 86 -7.62 11.88 -0.62
N SER A 87 -8.65 11.79 0.21
CA SER A 87 -8.57 12.12 1.63
C SER A 87 -7.54 11.25 2.34
N PHE A 88 -7.51 9.95 2.06
CA PHE A 88 -6.50 9.03 2.58
C PHE A 88 -5.07 9.47 2.23
N PHE A 89 -4.79 9.77 0.95
CA PHE A 89 -3.46 10.24 0.55
C PHE A 89 -3.05 11.50 1.29
N ASN A 90 -3.97 12.44 1.52
CA ASN A 90 -3.68 13.63 2.29
C ASN A 90 -3.38 13.33 3.76
N VAL A 91 -4.07 12.38 4.39
CA VAL A 91 -3.79 12.00 5.79
C VAL A 91 -2.41 11.34 5.89
N VAL A 92 -2.08 10.41 5.01
CA VAL A 92 -0.78 9.71 5.01
C VAL A 92 0.38 10.66 4.68
N VAL A 93 0.20 11.55 3.70
CA VAL A 93 1.24 12.52 3.30
C VAL A 93 1.45 13.60 4.36
N ASN A 94 0.39 14.09 5.03
CA ASN A 94 0.51 15.10 6.07
C ASN A 94 0.88 14.52 7.45
N SER A 95 0.60 13.24 7.74
CA SER A 95 1.10 12.59 8.97
C SER A 95 2.62 12.43 8.99
N SER A 96 3.29 12.36 7.84
CA SER A 96 4.76 12.39 7.78
C SER A 96 5.37 13.77 8.11
N ALA A 97 4.55 14.81 8.32
CA ALA A 97 5.00 16.16 8.67
C ALA A 97 4.96 16.47 10.18
N TYR A 98 4.43 15.59 11.06
CA TYR A 98 4.23 15.95 12.47
C TYR A 98 5.30 15.48 13.48
N SER A 99 6.26 14.62 13.08
CA SER A 99 7.28 14.13 14.04
C SER A 99 8.70 14.65 13.80
N ARG A 100 8.92 15.59 12.86
CA ARG A 100 10.22 16.25 12.69
C ARG A 100 10.29 17.66 13.28
N THR A 101 9.29 18.07 14.08
CA THR A 101 9.24 19.43 14.70
C THR A 101 9.41 19.41 16.23
N ILE A 102 9.75 18.27 16.84
CA ILE A 102 10.15 18.21 18.25
C ILE A 102 11.47 17.44 18.39
N GLU A 103 12.46 17.93 17.63
CA GLU A 103 13.90 17.75 17.92
C GLU A 103 14.49 19.05 18.55
N SER A 104 13.67 19.87 19.19
CA SER A 104 14.13 21.12 19.82
C SER A 104 13.43 21.39 21.16
N SER A 105 13.84 20.67 22.20
CA SER A 105 13.93 21.10 23.61
C SER A 105 14.85 20.17 24.38
#